data_AF-A0A7L2ESY4-F1
#
_entry.id   AF-A0A7L2ESY4-F1
#
_cell.length_a   1.000
_cell.length_b   1.000
_cell.length_c   1.000
_cell.angle_alpha   90.00
_cell.angle_beta   90.00
_cell.angle_gamma   90.00
#
_symmetry.space_group_name_H-M   'P 1'
#
loop_
_entity.id
_entity.type
_entity.pdbx_description
1 polymer ?
#
loop_
_entity_poly.entity_id
_entity_poly.type
_entity_poly.pdbx_seq_one_letter_code
_entity_poly.pdbx_strand_id
1 'polypeptide(L)'
;YKITTEKPPGAIAGIQRQENGSIEWSYELPITCRLSTGLKDQLIPILANILEVDQEKCWGFDQFFAGTNDILHRMVVDVFSLQQASSHRIYIHSYNTTTKFLDAVFKQTNIAPHHQEYFFEGHLYELDPNLQAHHFCKTTESSPLTLLSTSEQPEDVVGVRYRDPALEFPKFVPRVDVVADCSAAKSAVGAAHQTLRVGQALRRGRELLARGLHWVIGTLRTECCRILEQRRGAHSVLTCLQLTMGKTHVLYEAVPAGSRAPAGLDVVKPRLQRVDEELSQCSHSIFDFQGALDGILAELVKDRQQVHEDKSIQQMECCLEKMQMIHKQFKKARTCLRLSYNEEQIHKLDKLNLGNLARRVLSIFQNDCVQQYQEALALHSSRMR
;
A
#
# COMPACT_ATOMS: atom_id res chain seq x y z
N TYR A 1 40.26 10.45 4.17
CA TYR A 1 40.52 11.89 4.31
C TYR A 1 39.66 12.70 3.34
N LYS A 2 39.86 12.61 2.02
CA LYS A 2 39.04 13.35 1.03
C LYS A 2 37.52 13.17 1.18
N ILE A 3 37.05 11.94 1.42
CA ILE A 3 35.60 11.63 1.58
C ILE A 3 34.95 12.39 2.75
N THR A 4 35.70 12.75 3.79
CA THR A 4 35.13 13.44 4.96
C THR A 4 35.36 14.95 4.90
N THR A 5 36.44 15.40 4.26
CA THR A 5 36.82 16.83 4.21
C THR A 5 36.26 17.57 2.99
N GLU A 6 36.10 16.89 1.85
CA GLU A 6 35.59 17.48 0.60
C GLU A 6 34.09 17.18 0.40
N LYS A 7 33.40 16.76 1.46
CA LYS A 7 31.98 16.44 1.39
C LYS A 7 31.17 17.71 1.09
N PRO A 8 30.31 17.71 0.05
CA PRO A 8 29.47 18.85 -0.24
C PRO A 8 28.43 19.07 0.88
N PRO A 9 27.97 20.33 1.07
CA PRO A 9 26.93 20.65 2.03
C PRO A 9 25.67 19.81 1.81
N GLY A 10 25.07 19.33 2.91
CA GLY A 10 23.86 18.52 2.88
C GLY A 10 24.02 17.06 2.41
N ALA A 11 25.17 16.64 1.86
CA ALA A 11 25.40 15.23 1.57
C ALA A 11 25.54 14.43 2.88
N ILE A 12 24.89 13.25 2.92
CA ILE A 12 24.84 12.36 4.09
C ILE A 12 25.60 11.05 3.87
N ALA A 13 26.05 10.77 2.64
CA ALA A 13 26.90 9.64 2.33
C ALA A 13 27.85 9.94 1.15
N GLY A 14 29.02 9.30 1.15
CA GLY A 14 29.99 9.31 0.05
C GLY A 14 30.52 7.91 -0.20
N ILE A 15 30.37 7.40 -1.43
CA ILE A 15 30.75 6.04 -1.82
C ILE A 15 31.81 6.09 -2.91
N GLN A 16 32.94 5.42 -2.67
CA GLN A 16 33.96 5.18 -3.69
C GLN A 16 33.89 3.72 -4.12
N ARG A 17 33.51 3.46 -5.38
CA ARG A 17 33.30 2.09 -5.89
C ARG A 17 34.57 1.41 -6.40
N GLN A 18 35.53 2.19 -6.85
CA GLN A 18 36.79 1.72 -7.41
C GLN A 18 37.95 2.34 -6.64
N GLU A 19 39.03 1.60 -6.49
CA GLU A 19 40.25 2.12 -5.88
C GLU A 19 40.71 3.36 -6.65
N ASN A 20 40.91 4.49 -5.93
CA ASN A 20 41.24 5.80 -6.51
C ASN A 20 40.22 6.37 -7.51
N GLY A 21 38.98 5.84 -7.54
CA GLY A 21 37.89 6.37 -8.37
C GLY A 21 37.19 7.58 -7.78
N SER A 22 36.22 8.14 -8.52
CA SER A 22 35.38 9.27 -8.08
C SER A 22 34.50 8.91 -6.88
N ILE A 23 34.14 9.93 -6.09
CA ILE A 23 33.24 9.78 -4.94
C ILE A 23 31.81 10.10 -5.40
N GLU A 24 30.90 9.15 -5.23
CA GLU A 24 29.47 9.34 -5.42
C GLU A 24 28.86 9.88 -4.11
N TRP A 25 28.40 11.13 -4.13
CA TRP A 25 27.72 11.75 -2.99
C TRP A 25 26.21 11.49 -3.04
N SER A 26 25.61 11.19 -1.90
CA SER A 26 24.16 11.00 -1.75
C SER A 26 23.59 11.95 -0.70
N TYR A 27 22.42 12.49 -1.01
CA TYR A 27 21.59 13.34 -0.14
C TYR A 27 20.39 12.58 0.44
N GLU A 28 20.21 11.34 0.00
CA GLU A 28 19.12 10.47 0.41
C GLU A 28 19.65 9.19 1.06
N LEU A 29 18.79 8.58 1.87
CA LEU A 29 19.04 7.24 2.39
C LEU A 29 18.86 6.21 1.27
N PRO A 30 19.70 5.16 1.21
CA PRO A 30 19.68 4.20 0.11
C PRO A 30 18.32 3.49 0.01
N ILE A 31 17.99 2.98 -1.19
CA ILE A 31 16.74 2.21 -1.42
C ILE A 31 16.62 0.97 -0.50
N THR A 32 17.75 0.44 -0.02
CA THR A 32 17.80 -0.67 0.93
C THR A 32 17.45 -0.26 2.37
N CYS A 33 17.41 1.05 2.66
CA CYS A 33 17.03 1.61 3.95
C CYS A 33 15.57 1.28 4.26
N ARG A 34 15.33 0.75 5.47
CA ARG A 34 14.05 0.22 5.91
C ARG A 34 13.12 1.26 6.53
N LEU A 35 13.58 2.49 6.72
CA LEU A 35 12.76 3.57 7.27
C LEU A 35 11.65 3.92 6.25
N SER A 36 10.47 4.26 6.75
CA SER A 36 9.39 4.77 5.91
C SER A 36 9.80 6.12 5.31
N THR A 37 9.24 6.46 4.14
CA THR A 37 9.48 7.76 3.48
C THR A 37 9.22 8.91 4.45
N GLY A 38 8.10 8.89 5.16
CA GLY A 38 7.78 9.91 6.16
C GLY A 38 8.82 10.09 7.25
N LEU A 39 9.52 9.03 7.70
CA LEU A 39 10.60 9.17 8.67
C LEU A 39 11.91 9.65 8.01
N LYS A 40 12.18 9.21 6.78
CA LYS A 40 13.34 9.69 6.00
C LYS A 40 13.27 11.20 5.83
N ASP A 41 12.09 11.74 5.51
CA ASP A 41 11.88 13.18 5.31
C ASP A 41 12.15 14.01 6.57
N GLN A 42 11.92 13.43 7.76
CA GLN A 42 12.25 14.09 9.03
C GLN A 42 13.72 13.93 9.40
N LEU A 43 14.31 12.76 9.13
CA LEU A 43 15.65 12.40 9.57
C LEU A 43 16.76 12.98 8.67
N ILE A 44 16.56 13.01 7.35
CA ILE A 44 17.56 13.47 6.38
C ILE A 44 18.03 14.91 6.70
N PRO A 45 17.13 15.88 6.98
CA PRO A 45 17.56 17.23 7.39
C PRO A 45 18.46 17.22 8.63
N ILE A 46 18.15 16.39 9.64
CA ILE A 46 18.99 16.30 10.84
C ILE A 46 20.37 15.76 10.47
N LEU A 47 20.43 14.64 9.72
CA LEU A 47 21.69 14.03 9.28
C LEU A 47 22.54 15.01 8.46
N ALA A 48 21.92 15.74 7.54
CA ALA A 48 22.58 16.73 6.70
C ALA A 48 23.27 17.82 7.53
N ASN A 49 22.62 18.30 8.59
CA ASN A 49 23.12 19.39 9.41
C ASN A 49 24.15 18.95 10.49
N ILE A 50 24.05 17.73 11.02
CA ILE A 50 25.04 17.22 12.00
C ILE A 50 26.30 16.65 11.34
N LEU A 51 26.20 16.24 10.07
CA LEU A 51 27.33 15.78 9.27
C LEU A 51 27.96 16.94 8.48
N GLU A 52 27.68 18.19 8.81
CA GLU A 52 28.26 19.34 8.09
C GLU A 52 29.76 19.48 8.39
N VAL A 53 30.55 19.77 7.35
CA VAL A 53 32.02 19.90 7.48
C VAL A 53 32.38 21.26 8.05
N ASP A 54 31.63 22.28 7.65
CA ASP A 54 31.76 23.65 8.14
C ASP A 54 31.16 23.76 9.55
N GLN A 55 32.02 23.91 10.56
CA GLN A 55 31.61 23.94 11.96
C GLN A 55 30.65 25.10 12.30
N GLU A 56 30.71 26.22 11.56
CA GLU A 56 29.81 27.35 11.79
C GLU A 56 28.38 27.09 11.29
N LYS A 57 28.24 26.20 10.30
CA LYS A 57 26.93 25.79 9.73
C LYS A 57 26.40 24.50 10.35
N CYS A 58 27.24 23.75 11.05
CA CYS A 58 26.86 22.54 11.74
C CYS A 58 25.90 22.85 12.89
N TRP A 59 24.90 21.99 13.09
CA TRP A 59 23.99 22.15 14.21
C TRP A 59 24.70 22.02 15.56
N GLY A 60 24.41 22.97 16.43
CA GLY A 60 24.74 22.86 17.85
C GLY A 60 23.87 21.84 18.58
N PHE A 61 24.23 21.52 19.82
CA PHE A 61 23.52 20.53 20.64
C PHE A 61 22.03 20.86 20.81
N ASP A 62 21.68 22.13 21.07
CA ASP A 62 20.30 22.53 21.31
C ASP A 62 19.41 22.35 20.07
N GLN A 63 19.94 22.66 18.87
CA GLN A 63 19.23 22.46 17.60
C GLN A 63 19.04 20.98 17.31
N PHE A 64 20.08 20.16 17.50
CA PHE A 64 19.99 18.71 17.38
C PHE A 64 18.96 18.12 18.36
N PHE A 65 18.99 18.55 19.63
CA PHE A 65 18.09 18.08 20.66
C PHE A 65 16.64 18.48 20.35
N ALA A 66 16.41 19.72 19.91
CA ALA A 66 15.08 20.18 19.48
C ALA A 66 14.57 19.38 18.27
N GLY A 67 15.40 19.18 17.24
CA GLY A 67 15.02 18.45 16.03
C GLY A 67 14.74 16.98 16.29
N THR A 68 15.56 16.30 17.11
CA THR A 68 15.33 14.89 17.46
C THR A 68 14.12 14.72 18.39
N ASN A 69 13.92 15.61 19.35
CA ASN A 69 12.73 15.58 20.19
C ASN A 69 11.45 15.84 19.38
N ASP A 70 11.47 16.75 18.40
CA ASP A 70 10.30 16.95 17.54
C ASP A 70 9.86 15.64 16.86
N ILE A 71 10.82 14.84 16.36
CA ILE A 71 10.51 13.52 15.78
C ILE A 71 9.94 12.56 16.83
N LEU A 72 10.55 12.50 18.02
CA LEU A 72 10.15 11.56 19.07
C LEU A 72 8.77 11.86 19.68
N HIS A 73 8.33 13.12 19.66
CA HIS A 73 7.01 13.51 20.17
C HIS A 73 5.87 13.32 19.16
N ARG A 74 6.19 12.94 17.91
CA ARG A 74 5.17 12.65 16.89
C ARG A 74 4.60 11.24 17.10
N MET A 75 3.29 11.13 16.97
CA MET A 75 2.62 9.84 16.79
C MET A 75 2.66 9.44 15.32
N VAL A 76 2.43 8.14 15.08
CA VAL A 76 2.39 7.56 13.74
C VAL A 76 0.97 7.15 13.40
N VAL A 77 0.52 7.55 12.21
CA VAL A 77 -0.72 7.06 11.61
C VAL A 77 -0.34 6.28 10.35
N ASP A 78 -0.70 5.00 10.30
CA ASP A 78 -0.46 4.13 9.15
C ASP A 78 -1.59 4.30 8.14
N VAL A 79 -1.23 4.60 6.89
CA VAL A 79 -2.16 4.85 5.78
C VAL A 79 -1.81 3.92 4.62
N PHE A 80 -2.82 3.33 4.00
CA PHE A 80 -2.66 2.51 2.79
C PHE A 80 -3.43 3.15 1.64
N SER A 81 -2.71 3.63 0.61
CA SER A 81 -3.34 4.14 -0.61
C SER A 81 -3.83 2.97 -1.45
N LEU A 82 -5.14 2.87 -1.62
CA LEU A 82 -5.76 1.75 -2.33
C LEU A 82 -5.45 1.79 -3.82
N GLN A 83 -5.56 2.94 -4.49
CA GLN A 83 -5.24 3.05 -5.93
C GLN A 83 -3.76 2.81 -6.21
N GLN A 84 -2.87 3.41 -5.42
CA GLN A 84 -1.43 3.28 -5.63
C GLN A 84 -0.85 1.95 -5.13
N ALA A 85 -1.63 1.18 -4.36
CA ALA A 85 -1.21 -0.05 -3.68
C ALA A 85 0.06 0.13 -2.81
N SER A 86 0.14 1.28 -2.12
CA SER A 86 1.31 1.71 -1.34
C SER A 86 0.98 1.97 0.13
N SER A 87 1.91 1.61 1.02
CA SER A 87 1.80 1.87 2.47
C SER A 87 2.64 3.07 2.88
N HIS A 88 2.06 3.92 3.73
CA HIS A 88 2.62 5.19 4.19
C HIS A 88 2.57 5.28 5.72
N ARG A 89 3.56 5.95 6.31
CA ARG A 89 3.57 6.29 7.74
C ARG A 89 3.61 7.79 7.88
N ILE A 90 2.57 8.33 8.50
CA ILE A 90 2.40 9.76 8.68
C ILE A 90 2.84 10.11 10.11
N TYR A 91 3.93 10.87 10.21
CA TYR A 91 4.47 11.35 11.50
C TYR A 91 3.87 12.71 11.83
N ILE A 92 2.97 12.75 12.80
CA ILE A 92 2.17 13.93 13.12
C ILE A 92 2.15 14.15 14.63
N HIS A 93 2.09 15.41 15.06
CA HIS A 93 1.93 15.73 16.49
C HIS A 93 0.50 15.45 16.95
N SER A 94 0.35 14.99 18.20
CA SER A 94 -0.96 14.65 18.80
C SER A 94 -1.98 15.79 18.80
N TYR A 95 -1.51 17.04 18.87
CA TYR A 95 -2.32 18.26 18.87
C TYR A 95 -2.60 18.82 17.46
N ASN A 96 -2.04 18.22 16.40
CA ASN A 96 -2.32 18.64 15.03
C ASN A 96 -3.72 18.20 14.61
N THR A 97 -4.34 18.96 13.71
CA THR A 97 -5.68 18.73 13.21
C THR A 97 -5.70 17.82 11.98
N THR A 98 -6.88 17.34 11.61
CA THR A 98 -7.16 16.66 10.35
C THR A 98 -6.56 17.38 9.14
N THR A 99 -6.70 18.69 9.04
CA THR A 99 -6.12 19.46 7.90
C THR A 99 -4.62 19.21 7.72
N LYS A 100 -3.84 19.23 8.81
CA LYS A 100 -2.39 18.92 8.77
C LYS A 100 -2.12 17.45 8.42
N PHE A 101 -3.00 16.54 8.83
CA PHE A 101 -2.89 15.14 8.46
C PHE A 101 -3.11 14.94 6.95
N LEU A 102 -4.15 15.55 6.37
CA LEU A 102 -4.45 15.47 4.94
C LEU A 102 -3.29 16.06 4.09
N ASP A 103 -2.69 17.16 4.54
CA ASP A 103 -1.51 17.75 3.89
C ASP A 103 -0.28 16.82 3.97
N ALA A 104 -0.08 16.15 5.10
CA ALA A 104 1.02 15.21 5.28
C ALA A 104 0.84 13.94 4.43
N VAL A 105 -0.40 13.49 4.23
CA VAL A 105 -0.75 12.41 3.30
C VAL A 105 -0.48 12.87 1.86
N PHE A 106 -0.96 14.05 1.47
CA PHE A 106 -0.72 14.63 0.15
C PHE A 106 0.77 14.68 -0.21
N LYS A 107 1.65 15.05 0.74
CA LYS A 107 3.11 15.05 0.51
C LYS A 107 3.68 13.69 0.15
N GLN A 108 3.09 12.59 0.61
CA GLN A 108 3.57 11.23 0.34
C GLN A 108 2.84 10.53 -0.81
N THR A 109 1.58 10.89 -1.08
CA THR A 109 0.71 10.23 -2.06
C THR A 109 0.40 11.10 -3.28
N ASN A 110 0.59 12.41 -3.21
CA ASN A 110 0.15 13.37 -4.23
C ASN A 110 -1.39 13.43 -4.44
N ILE A 111 -2.18 12.89 -3.50
CA ILE A 111 -3.65 12.94 -3.53
C ILE A 111 -4.12 14.19 -2.80
N ALA A 112 -4.81 15.11 -3.49
CA ALA A 112 -5.21 16.38 -2.88
C ALA A 112 -6.19 16.16 -1.71
N PRO A 113 -6.15 16.97 -0.63
CA PRO A 113 -6.97 16.78 0.57
C PRO A 113 -8.47 16.58 0.33
N HIS A 114 -9.05 17.26 -0.67
CA HIS A 114 -10.48 17.16 -1.00
C HIS A 114 -10.86 15.88 -1.77
N HIS A 115 -9.87 15.15 -2.28
CA HIS A 115 -10.07 13.84 -2.92
C HIS A 115 -9.77 12.68 -1.97
N GLN A 116 -9.38 12.93 -0.71
CA GLN A 116 -9.00 11.87 0.22
C GLN A 116 -10.22 11.35 0.98
N GLU A 117 -10.65 10.13 0.67
CA GLU A 117 -11.68 9.39 1.41
C GLU A 117 -11.05 8.24 2.19
N TYR A 118 -11.47 8.04 3.45
CA TYR A 118 -10.84 7.07 4.35
C TYR A 118 -11.80 5.99 4.80
N PHE A 119 -11.27 4.76 4.92
CA PHE A 119 -11.98 3.63 5.50
C PHE A 119 -11.18 3.04 6.66
N PHE A 120 -11.88 2.63 7.71
CA PHE A 120 -11.31 1.92 8.85
C PHE A 120 -12.25 0.83 9.34
N GLU A 121 -11.72 -0.38 9.56
CA GLU A 121 -12.48 -1.54 10.08
C GLU A 121 -13.83 -1.79 9.38
N GLY A 122 -13.89 -1.55 8.06
CA GLY A 122 -15.06 -1.83 7.23
C GLY A 122 -16.06 -0.68 7.07
N HIS A 123 -15.78 0.49 7.65
CA HIS A 123 -16.66 1.64 7.61
C HIS A 123 -15.95 2.86 7.02
N LEU A 124 -16.73 3.78 6.45
CA LEU A 124 -16.25 5.11 6.11
C LEU A 124 -15.79 5.81 7.39
N TYR A 125 -14.59 6.38 7.35
CA TYR A 125 -13.97 7.07 8.47
C TYR A 125 -14.00 8.57 8.20
N GLU A 126 -15.07 9.21 8.65
CA GLU A 126 -15.26 10.65 8.50
C GLU A 126 -14.32 11.43 9.43
N LEU A 127 -13.45 12.23 8.84
CA LEU A 127 -12.51 13.08 9.55
C LEU A 127 -13.05 14.51 9.64
N ASP A 128 -13.51 14.92 10.82
CA ASP A 128 -13.85 16.33 11.07
C ASP A 128 -12.58 17.21 10.90
N PRO A 129 -12.65 18.35 10.18
CA PRO A 129 -11.48 19.20 9.91
C PRO A 129 -10.71 19.67 11.15
N ASN A 130 -11.40 19.82 12.28
CA ASN A 130 -10.85 20.30 13.55
C ASN A 130 -10.50 19.16 14.51
N LEU A 131 -10.76 17.90 14.15
CA LEU A 131 -10.39 16.74 14.96
C LEU A 131 -8.88 16.68 15.13
N GLN A 132 -8.43 16.57 16.38
CA GLN A 132 -7.01 16.43 16.71
C GLN A 132 -6.55 14.99 16.53
N ALA A 133 -5.30 14.81 16.09
CA ALA A 133 -4.73 13.52 15.71
C ALA A 133 -4.76 12.47 16.82
N HIS A 134 -4.67 12.87 18.09
CA HIS A 134 -4.77 11.92 19.20
C HIS A 134 -6.15 11.28 19.37
N HIS A 135 -7.20 11.85 18.76
CA HIS A 135 -8.53 11.27 18.69
C HIS A 135 -8.74 10.37 17.47
N PHE A 136 -7.73 10.20 16.60
CA PHE A 136 -7.84 9.30 15.47
C PHE A 136 -7.93 7.84 15.93
N CYS A 137 -8.49 6.98 15.08
CA CYS A 137 -8.45 5.54 15.29
C CYS A 137 -7.01 5.04 15.39
N LYS A 138 -6.77 4.01 16.21
CA LYS A 138 -5.44 3.43 16.36
C LYS A 138 -5.12 2.55 15.15
N THR A 139 -4.14 2.96 14.36
CA THR A 139 -3.70 2.24 13.17
C THR A 139 -2.45 1.38 13.42
N THR A 140 -2.26 0.37 12.58
CA THR A 140 -1.01 -0.40 12.50
C THR A 140 -0.69 -0.74 11.05
N GLU A 141 0.51 -1.26 10.75
CA GLU A 141 0.85 -1.74 9.40
C GLU A 141 -0.12 -2.80 8.85
N SER A 142 -0.76 -3.60 9.72
CA SER A 142 -1.73 -4.63 9.33
C SER A 142 -3.19 -4.16 9.41
N SER A 143 -3.44 -3.00 10.02
CA SER A 143 -4.74 -2.33 10.09
C SER A 143 -4.55 -0.81 9.90
N PRO A 144 -4.17 -0.37 8.69
CA PRO A 144 -4.00 1.04 8.36
C PRO A 144 -5.36 1.70 8.09
N LEU A 145 -5.36 3.04 8.07
CA LEU A 145 -6.41 3.79 7.38
C LEU A 145 -6.30 3.53 5.88
N THR A 146 -7.35 2.98 5.27
CA THR A 146 -7.38 2.75 3.82
C THR A 146 -7.83 4.03 3.14
N LEU A 147 -6.98 4.62 2.31
CA LEU A 147 -7.22 5.83 1.54
C LEU A 147 -7.72 5.46 0.13
N LEU A 148 -8.83 6.06 -0.27
CA LEU A 148 -9.38 6.06 -1.62
C LEU A 148 -9.36 7.49 -2.17
N SER A 149 -8.82 7.67 -3.38
CA SER A 149 -8.91 8.93 -4.13
C SER A 149 -10.24 8.98 -4.87
N THR A 150 -11.01 10.04 -4.65
CA THR A 150 -12.25 10.32 -5.38
C THR A 150 -12.03 11.10 -6.67
N SER A 151 -10.78 11.34 -7.05
CA SER A 151 -10.41 11.99 -8.31
C SER A 151 -10.83 11.13 -9.52
N GLU A 152 -11.37 11.78 -10.55
CA GLU A 152 -11.70 11.13 -11.83
C GLU A 152 -10.45 10.71 -12.64
N GLN A 153 -9.29 11.29 -12.34
CA GLN A 153 -8.05 10.92 -13.00
C GLN A 153 -7.48 9.62 -12.42
N PRO A 154 -7.13 8.63 -13.25
CA PRO A 154 -6.52 7.40 -12.78
C PRO A 154 -5.16 7.68 -12.18
N GLU A 155 -4.91 7.15 -10.99
CA GLU A 155 -3.59 7.21 -10.36
C GLU A 155 -2.71 6.02 -10.79
N ASP A 156 -1.41 6.29 -10.89
CA ASP A 156 -0.43 5.26 -11.22
C ASP A 156 -0.32 4.23 -10.09
N VAL A 157 -0.38 2.95 -10.45
CA VAL A 157 -0.15 1.87 -9.50
C VAL A 157 1.35 1.80 -9.19
N VAL A 158 1.71 2.10 -7.95
CA VAL A 158 3.09 2.14 -7.48
C VAL A 158 3.53 0.78 -6.93
N GLY A 159 2.69 0.17 -6.08
CA GLY A 159 3.00 -1.06 -5.38
C GLY A 159 4.14 -0.95 -4.35
N VAL A 160 4.65 -2.11 -3.92
CA VAL A 160 5.78 -2.20 -2.99
C VAL A 160 7.09 -1.96 -3.74
N ARG A 161 7.82 -0.90 -3.37
CA ARG A 161 9.16 -0.62 -3.91
C ARG A 161 10.24 -1.40 -3.17
N TYR A 162 11.03 -2.18 -3.90
CA TYR A 162 12.18 -2.92 -3.36
C TYR A 162 13.30 -3.06 -4.38
N ARG A 163 14.53 -3.31 -3.90
CA ARG A 163 15.67 -3.67 -4.74
C ARG A 163 15.66 -5.18 -4.96
N ASP A 164 15.92 -5.62 -6.19
CA ASP A 164 16.01 -7.05 -6.53
C ASP A 164 16.94 -7.80 -5.55
N PRO A 165 16.39 -8.71 -4.72
CA PRO A 165 17.19 -9.45 -3.74
C PRO A 165 18.24 -10.37 -4.38
N ALA A 166 18.08 -10.78 -5.65
CA ALA A 166 19.07 -11.60 -6.34
C ALA A 166 20.45 -10.93 -6.44
N LEU A 167 20.49 -9.60 -6.47
CA LEU A 167 21.72 -8.80 -6.51
C LEU A 167 22.48 -8.77 -5.18
N GLU A 168 21.84 -9.17 -4.08
CA GLU A 168 22.44 -9.12 -2.73
C GLU A 168 23.09 -10.44 -2.31
N PHE A 169 22.80 -11.56 -3.01
CA PHE A 169 23.40 -12.84 -2.67
C PHE A 169 24.85 -12.94 -3.16
N PRO A 170 25.79 -13.37 -2.30
CA PRO A 170 27.19 -13.51 -2.68
C PRO A 170 27.39 -14.74 -3.58
N LYS A 171 28.44 -14.68 -4.41
CA LYS A 171 28.90 -15.84 -5.17
C LYS A 171 29.80 -16.71 -4.28
N PHE A 172 29.48 -17.99 -4.17
CA PHE A 172 30.28 -18.95 -3.41
C PHE A 172 31.39 -19.53 -4.29
N VAL A 173 32.64 -19.20 -3.97
CA VAL A 173 33.83 -19.75 -4.66
C VAL A 173 34.09 -21.18 -4.17
N PRO A 174 34.44 -22.17 -5.01
CA PRO A 174 34.61 -23.56 -4.54
C PRO A 174 35.73 -23.80 -3.52
N ARG A 175 36.76 -22.94 -3.49
CA ARG A 175 37.90 -23.03 -2.56
C ARG A 175 37.45 -22.78 -1.11
N VAL A 176 37.95 -23.56 -0.16
CA VAL A 176 37.70 -23.33 1.28
C VAL A 176 38.58 -22.19 1.77
N ASP A 177 37.92 -21.20 2.39
CA ASP A 177 38.54 -20.11 3.12
C ASP A 177 37.60 -19.76 4.27
N VAL A 178 37.94 -20.17 5.49
CA VAL A 178 37.06 -20.02 6.66
C VAL A 178 36.70 -18.57 6.97
N VAL A 179 37.54 -17.60 6.58
CA VAL A 179 37.28 -16.18 6.80
C VAL A 179 36.34 -15.65 5.73
N ALA A 180 36.66 -15.87 4.45
CA ALA A 180 35.83 -15.45 3.34
C ALA A 180 34.46 -16.15 3.35
N ASP A 181 34.42 -17.43 3.69
CA ASP A 181 33.22 -18.25 3.77
C ASP A 181 32.29 -17.77 4.89
N CYS A 182 32.83 -17.44 6.06
CA CYS A 182 32.05 -16.85 7.14
C CYS A 182 31.46 -15.49 6.73
N SER A 183 32.21 -14.65 6.01
CA SER A 183 31.74 -13.36 5.50
C SER A 183 30.65 -13.51 4.43
N ALA A 184 30.85 -14.44 3.48
CA ALA A 184 29.86 -14.79 2.47
C ALA A 184 28.60 -15.36 3.13
N ALA A 185 28.71 -16.23 4.13
CA ALA A 185 27.56 -16.75 4.86
C ALA A 185 26.78 -15.67 5.60
N LYS A 186 27.46 -14.72 6.26
CA LYS A 186 26.81 -13.55 6.86
C LYS A 186 26.03 -12.75 5.83
N SER A 187 26.64 -12.51 4.67
CA SER A 187 26.03 -11.73 3.57
C SER A 187 24.82 -12.47 2.99
N ALA A 188 24.91 -13.79 2.76
CA ALA A 188 23.82 -14.62 2.26
C ALA A 188 22.64 -14.69 3.26
N VAL A 189 22.92 -14.81 4.56
CA VAL A 189 21.87 -14.75 5.60
C VAL A 189 21.21 -13.36 5.63
N GLY A 190 21.98 -12.28 5.47
CA GLY A 190 21.47 -10.92 5.38
C GLY A 190 20.55 -10.71 4.17
N ALA A 191 20.98 -11.17 3.00
CA ALA A 191 20.19 -11.16 1.77
C ALA A 191 18.90 -11.99 1.94
N ALA A 192 18.96 -13.19 2.51
CA ALA A 192 17.77 -14.00 2.76
C ALA A 192 16.78 -13.33 3.73
N HIS A 193 17.26 -12.66 4.80
CA HIS A 193 16.43 -11.83 5.68
C HIS A 193 15.73 -10.70 4.90
N GLN A 194 16.47 -10.04 4.00
CA GLN A 194 15.94 -8.99 3.17
C GLN A 194 14.86 -9.52 2.21
N THR A 195 15.12 -10.63 1.51
CA THR A 195 14.15 -11.28 0.62
C THR A 195 12.87 -11.67 1.36
N LEU A 196 13.01 -12.28 2.54
CA LEU A 196 11.85 -12.67 3.37
C LEU A 196 11.00 -11.46 3.75
N ARG A 197 11.65 -10.37 4.20
CA ARG A 197 10.97 -9.12 4.55
C ARG A 197 10.20 -8.53 3.37
N VAL A 198 10.80 -8.52 2.18
CA VAL A 198 10.13 -8.05 0.97
C VAL A 198 8.95 -8.96 0.65
N GLY A 199 9.12 -10.29 0.68
CA GLY A 199 8.03 -11.25 0.49
C GLY A 199 6.86 -11.02 1.44
N GLN A 200 7.14 -10.78 2.73
CA GLN A 200 6.12 -10.43 3.73
C GLN A 200 5.40 -9.12 3.39
N ALA A 201 6.12 -8.10 2.90
CA ALA A 201 5.53 -6.84 2.48
C ALA A 201 4.62 -7.00 1.25
N LEU A 202 5.04 -7.81 0.26
CA LEU A 202 4.21 -8.13 -0.92
C LEU A 202 2.92 -8.84 -0.52
N ARG A 203 3.03 -9.86 0.36
CA ARG A 203 1.86 -10.57 0.90
C ARG A 203 0.91 -9.62 1.63
N ARG A 204 1.42 -8.79 2.55
CA ARG A 204 0.60 -7.79 3.25
C ARG A 204 -0.08 -6.82 2.28
N GLY A 205 0.64 -6.37 1.25
CA GLY A 205 0.07 -5.54 0.19
C GLY A 205 -1.16 -6.18 -0.45
N ARG A 206 -1.11 -7.47 -0.80
CA ARG A 206 -2.26 -8.22 -1.34
C ARG A 206 -3.42 -8.28 -0.37
N GLU A 207 -3.13 -8.58 0.91
CA GLU A 207 -4.15 -8.65 1.95
C GLU A 207 -4.86 -7.29 2.16
N LEU A 208 -4.11 -6.19 2.12
CA LEU A 208 -4.65 -4.83 2.23
C LEU A 208 -5.44 -4.43 0.98
N LEU A 209 -4.97 -4.76 -0.22
CA LEU A 209 -5.71 -4.53 -1.47
C LEU A 209 -7.07 -5.23 -1.45
N ALA A 210 -7.09 -6.53 -1.13
CA ALA A 210 -8.32 -7.31 -1.09
C ALA A 210 -9.29 -6.78 -0.02
N ARG A 211 -8.76 -6.40 1.16
CA ARG A 211 -9.56 -5.80 2.24
C ARG A 211 -10.14 -4.45 1.84
N GLY A 212 -9.33 -3.57 1.27
CA GLY A 212 -9.76 -2.23 0.84
C GLY A 212 -10.83 -2.32 -0.24
N LEU A 213 -10.63 -3.14 -1.27
CA LEU A 213 -11.63 -3.39 -2.30
C LEU A 213 -12.93 -3.95 -1.73
N HIS A 214 -12.85 -4.88 -0.78
CA HIS A 214 -14.04 -5.42 -0.11
C HIS A 214 -14.86 -4.32 0.59
N TRP A 215 -14.20 -3.37 1.26
CA TRP A 215 -14.88 -2.24 1.91
C TRP A 215 -15.51 -1.28 0.90
N VAL A 216 -14.81 -0.96 -0.18
CA VAL A 216 -15.34 -0.11 -1.25
C VAL A 216 -16.56 -0.77 -1.90
N ILE A 217 -16.48 -2.06 -2.24
CA ILE A 217 -17.60 -2.82 -2.81
C ILE A 217 -18.79 -2.85 -1.84
N GLY A 218 -18.55 -3.05 -0.55
CA GLY A 218 -19.59 -3.01 0.48
C GLY A 218 -20.33 -1.67 0.49
N THR A 219 -19.58 -0.57 0.45
CA THR A 219 -20.11 0.80 0.42
C THR A 219 -20.91 1.08 -0.85
N LEU A 220 -20.35 0.72 -2.01
CA LEU A 220 -21.04 0.86 -3.30
C LEU A 220 -22.34 0.04 -3.35
N ARG A 221 -22.36 -1.17 -2.77
CA ARG A 221 -23.59 -1.96 -2.68
C ARG A 221 -24.66 -1.30 -1.82
N THR A 222 -24.27 -0.77 -0.65
CA THR A 222 -25.21 -0.04 0.20
C THR A 222 -25.79 1.17 -0.52
N GLU A 223 -24.97 1.85 -1.32
CA GLU A 223 -25.39 2.98 -2.12
C GLU A 223 -26.33 2.57 -3.27
N CYS A 224 -26.03 1.50 -4.01
CA CYS A 224 -26.94 0.93 -5.01
C CYS A 224 -28.31 0.58 -4.40
N CYS A 225 -28.33 -0.07 -3.24
CA CYS A 225 -29.57 -0.38 -2.52
C CYS A 225 -30.34 0.88 -2.13
N ARG A 226 -29.64 1.92 -1.63
CA ARG A 226 -30.22 3.21 -1.26
C ARG A 226 -30.90 3.87 -2.46
N ILE A 227 -30.23 3.88 -3.63
CA ILE A 227 -30.76 4.48 -4.86
C ILE A 227 -32.00 3.70 -5.34
N LEU A 228 -31.97 2.36 -5.30
CA LEU A 228 -33.13 1.53 -5.68
C LEU A 228 -34.36 1.78 -4.79
N GLU A 229 -34.18 1.96 -3.49
CA GLU A 229 -35.28 2.30 -2.58
C GLU A 229 -35.82 3.71 -2.83
N GLN A 230 -34.94 4.71 -3.07
CA GLN A 230 -35.37 6.06 -3.46
C GLN A 230 -36.16 6.04 -4.78
N ARG A 231 -35.68 5.27 -5.77
CA ARG A 231 -36.37 5.06 -7.04
C ARG A 231 -37.73 4.40 -6.84
N ARG A 232 -37.84 3.39 -5.97
CA ARG A 232 -39.13 2.76 -5.64
C ARG A 232 -40.12 3.78 -5.10
N GLY A 233 -39.69 4.67 -4.21
CA GLY A 233 -40.48 5.79 -3.72
C GLY A 233 -40.93 6.75 -4.84
N ALA A 234 -40.01 7.16 -5.72
CA ALA A 234 -40.32 8.01 -6.87
C ALA A 234 -41.33 7.37 -7.83
N HIS A 235 -41.16 6.07 -8.11
CA HIS A 235 -42.08 5.30 -8.95
C HIS A 235 -43.47 5.21 -8.32
N SER A 236 -43.60 5.01 -7.00
CA SER A 236 -44.91 5.04 -6.33
C SER A 236 -45.63 6.37 -6.48
N VAL A 237 -44.91 7.49 -6.39
CA VAL A 237 -45.46 8.83 -6.66
C VAL A 237 -45.89 8.96 -8.12
N LEU A 238 -45.07 8.50 -9.06
CA LEU A 238 -45.38 8.50 -10.49
C LEU A 238 -46.66 7.70 -10.80
N THR A 239 -46.79 6.50 -10.25
CA THR A 239 -48.00 5.67 -10.40
C THR A 239 -49.23 6.40 -9.84
N CYS A 240 -49.11 7.08 -8.70
CA CYS A 240 -50.20 7.89 -8.13
C CYS A 240 -50.62 9.04 -9.06
N LEU A 241 -49.64 9.74 -9.66
CA LEU A 241 -49.89 10.81 -10.63
C LEU A 241 -50.58 10.29 -11.89
N GLN A 242 -50.10 9.17 -12.45
CA GLN A 242 -50.71 8.53 -13.61
C GLN A 242 -52.16 8.09 -13.33
N LEU A 243 -52.41 7.52 -12.15
CA LEU A 243 -53.75 7.11 -11.72
C LEU A 243 -54.68 8.32 -11.51
N THR A 244 -54.18 9.39 -10.88
CA THR A 244 -54.94 10.63 -10.67
C THR A 244 -55.27 11.29 -12.00
N MET A 245 -54.32 11.32 -12.94
CA MET A 245 -54.54 11.80 -14.31
C MET A 245 -55.62 10.98 -15.03
N GLY A 246 -55.56 9.65 -14.96
CA GLY A 246 -56.56 8.76 -15.54
C GLY A 246 -57.97 8.98 -14.95
N LYS A 247 -58.07 9.07 -13.61
CA LYS A 247 -59.34 9.38 -12.92
C LYS A 247 -59.89 10.74 -13.32
N THR A 248 -59.02 11.75 -13.39
CA THR A 248 -59.41 13.11 -13.79
C THR A 248 -59.95 13.13 -15.23
N HIS A 249 -59.32 12.38 -16.14
CA HIS A 249 -59.79 12.24 -17.51
C HIS A 249 -61.20 11.63 -17.58
N VAL A 250 -61.42 10.50 -16.89
CA VAL A 250 -62.72 9.83 -16.82
C VAL A 250 -63.80 10.74 -16.22
N LEU A 251 -63.48 11.48 -15.16
CA LEU A 251 -64.42 12.44 -14.56
C LEU A 251 -64.79 13.58 -15.51
N TYR A 252 -63.83 14.08 -16.31
CA TYR A 252 -64.10 15.11 -17.32
C TYR A 252 -64.98 14.59 -18.46
N GLU A 253 -64.75 13.36 -18.92
CA GLU A 253 -65.57 12.74 -19.97
C GLU A 253 -67.02 12.46 -19.51
N ALA A 254 -67.24 12.29 -18.20
CA ALA A 254 -68.56 12.06 -17.62
C ALA A 254 -69.42 13.34 -17.46
N VAL A 255 -68.86 14.54 -17.67
CA VAL A 255 -69.62 15.81 -17.55
C VAL A 255 -70.32 16.16 -18.89
N PRO A 256 -71.66 16.39 -18.91
CA PRO A 256 -72.38 16.68 -20.15
C PRO A 256 -71.95 18.00 -20.81
N ALA A 257 -71.66 17.94 -22.11
CA ALA A 257 -71.55 19.00 -23.11
C ALA A 257 -71.36 20.45 -22.60
N GLY A 258 -70.11 20.88 -22.46
CA GLY A 258 -69.76 22.29 -22.29
C GLY A 258 -68.35 22.57 -21.75
N SER A 259 -67.73 21.59 -21.07
CA SER A 259 -66.39 21.77 -20.50
C SER A 259 -65.31 21.35 -21.51
N ARG A 260 -64.46 22.30 -21.89
CA ARG A 260 -63.29 22.05 -22.75
C ARG A 260 -62.34 21.10 -22.02
N ALA A 261 -61.85 20.05 -22.67
CA ALA A 261 -60.86 19.14 -22.08
C ALA A 261 -59.71 19.93 -21.43
N PRO A 262 -59.21 19.51 -20.25
CA PRO A 262 -58.19 20.27 -19.54
C PRO A 262 -56.96 20.46 -20.42
N ALA A 263 -56.66 21.72 -20.75
CA ALA A 263 -55.55 22.07 -21.60
C ALA A 263 -54.22 21.57 -20.98
N GLY A 264 -53.47 20.77 -21.73
CA GLY A 264 -52.14 20.27 -21.32
C GLY A 264 -52.07 18.79 -20.91
N LEU A 265 -53.19 18.06 -20.85
CA LEU A 265 -53.18 16.62 -20.53
C LEU A 265 -52.37 15.79 -21.55
N ASP A 266 -52.48 16.15 -22.83
CA ASP A 266 -51.74 15.54 -23.95
C ASP A 266 -50.22 15.77 -23.86
N VAL A 267 -49.79 16.78 -23.08
CA VAL A 267 -48.38 17.10 -22.84
C VAL A 267 -47.87 16.41 -21.56
N VAL A 268 -48.71 16.29 -20.54
CA VAL A 268 -48.35 15.67 -19.26
C VAL A 268 -48.20 14.15 -19.38
N LYS A 269 -49.09 13.48 -20.13
CA LYS A 269 -49.04 12.03 -20.34
C LYS A 269 -47.69 11.53 -20.91
N PRO A 270 -47.18 12.06 -22.04
CA PRO A 270 -45.89 11.62 -22.58
C PRO A 270 -44.72 11.99 -21.66
N ARG A 271 -44.81 13.07 -20.88
CA ARG A 271 -43.80 13.42 -19.87
C ARG A 271 -43.75 12.41 -18.73
N LEU A 272 -44.89 11.97 -18.22
CA LEU A 272 -44.95 10.93 -17.17
C LEU A 272 -44.46 9.57 -17.69
N GLN A 273 -44.73 9.24 -18.96
CA GLN A 273 -44.18 8.04 -19.60
C GLN A 273 -42.65 8.12 -19.72
N ARG A 274 -42.11 9.26 -20.15
CA ARG A 274 -40.66 9.48 -20.20
C ARG A 274 -39.98 9.31 -18.84
N VAL A 275 -40.58 9.84 -17.77
CA VAL A 275 -40.06 9.64 -16.40
C VAL A 275 -40.08 8.16 -16.01
N ASP A 276 -41.13 7.42 -16.39
CA ASP A 276 -41.22 5.97 -16.13
C ASP A 276 -40.10 5.19 -16.84
N GLU A 277 -39.82 5.54 -18.10
CA GLU A 277 -38.72 5.00 -18.90
C GLU A 277 -37.36 5.32 -18.27
N GLU A 278 -37.13 6.55 -17.85
CA GLU A 278 -35.89 6.99 -17.18
C GLU A 278 -35.68 6.26 -15.83
N LEU A 279 -36.74 6.10 -15.01
CA LEU A 279 -36.67 5.33 -13.76
C LEU A 279 -36.45 3.82 -14.00
N SER A 280 -36.97 3.29 -15.11
CA SER A 280 -36.74 1.91 -15.53
C SER A 280 -35.30 1.70 -15.99
N GLN A 281 -34.80 2.59 -16.84
CA GLN A 281 -33.41 2.57 -17.30
C GLN A 281 -32.43 2.67 -16.13
N CYS A 282 -32.69 3.57 -15.17
CA CYS A 282 -31.90 3.71 -13.96
C CYS A 282 -31.79 2.40 -13.17
N SER A 283 -32.91 1.67 -12.99
CA SER A 283 -32.87 0.38 -12.29
C SER A 283 -32.05 -0.67 -13.02
N HIS A 284 -32.19 -0.78 -14.35
CA HIS A 284 -31.38 -1.73 -15.12
C HIS A 284 -29.89 -1.44 -14.94
N SER A 285 -29.48 -0.19 -15.09
CA SER A 285 -28.08 0.21 -14.87
C SER A 285 -27.59 -0.10 -13.45
N ILE A 286 -28.40 0.11 -12.41
CA ILE A 286 -28.00 -0.22 -11.04
C ILE A 286 -27.85 -1.74 -10.84
N PHE A 287 -28.75 -2.55 -11.43
CA PHE A 287 -28.62 -4.01 -11.36
C PHE A 287 -27.39 -4.51 -12.12
N ASP A 288 -27.05 -3.90 -13.26
CA ASP A 288 -25.82 -4.20 -14.00
C ASP A 288 -24.57 -3.91 -13.14
N PHE A 289 -24.54 -2.76 -12.45
CA PHE A 289 -23.46 -2.42 -11.52
C PHE A 289 -23.39 -3.40 -10.34
N GLN A 290 -24.53 -3.77 -9.75
CA GLN A 290 -24.56 -4.78 -8.67
C GLN A 290 -24.02 -6.12 -9.14
N GLY A 291 -24.39 -6.58 -10.35
CA GLY A 291 -23.87 -7.80 -10.95
C GLY A 291 -22.35 -7.74 -11.19
N ALA A 292 -21.83 -6.61 -11.66
CA ALA A 292 -20.39 -6.39 -11.80
C ALA A 292 -19.66 -6.45 -10.44
N LEU A 293 -20.23 -5.81 -9.41
CA LEU A 293 -19.70 -5.86 -8.04
C LEU A 293 -19.75 -7.26 -7.42
N ASP A 294 -20.78 -8.07 -7.73
CA ASP A 294 -20.87 -9.48 -7.34
C ASP A 294 -19.78 -10.32 -8.00
N GLY A 295 -19.53 -10.10 -9.29
CA GLY A 295 -18.42 -10.75 -10.00
C GLY A 295 -17.06 -10.45 -9.36
N ILE A 296 -16.77 -9.17 -9.09
CA ILE A 296 -15.50 -8.76 -8.46
C ILE A 296 -15.38 -9.35 -7.06
N LEU A 297 -16.47 -9.34 -6.26
CA LEU A 297 -16.44 -9.90 -4.91
C LEU A 297 -16.18 -11.41 -4.92
N ALA A 298 -16.77 -12.17 -5.85
CA ALA A 298 -16.56 -13.59 -5.96
C ALA A 298 -15.08 -13.93 -6.26
N GLU A 299 -14.43 -13.17 -7.15
CA GLU A 299 -13.01 -13.32 -7.43
C GLU A 299 -12.13 -12.93 -6.22
N LEU A 300 -12.47 -11.85 -5.51
CA LEU A 300 -11.74 -11.46 -4.29
C LEU A 300 -11.78 -12.53 -3.19
N VAL A 301 -12.91 -13.24 -3.05
CA VAL A 301 -13.03 -14.35 -2.09
C VAL A 301 -12.09 -15.50 -2.46
N LYS A 302 -11.97 -15.83 -3.75
CA LYS A 302 -11.02 -16.84 -4.23
C LYS A 302 -9.57 -16.41 -3.98
N ASP A 303 -9.23 -15.17 -4.32
CA ASP A 303 -7.89 -14.59 -4.10
C ASP A 303 -7.50 -14.68 -2.61
N ARG A 304 -8.43 -14.38 -1.70
CA ARG A 304 -8.21 -14.44 -0.25
C ARG A 304 -7.94 -15.86 0.25
N GLN A 305 -8.65 -16.85 -0.29
CA GLN A 305 -8.42 -18.25 0.05
C GLN A 305 -7.02 -18.70 -0.39
N GLN A 306 -6.59 -18.31 -1.59
CA GLN A 306 -5.25 -18.61 -2.10
C GLN A 306 -4.15 -17.99 -1.22
N VAL A 307 -4.32 -16.75 -0.77
CA VAL A 307 -3.38 -16.09 0.14
C VAL A 307 -3.30 -16.80 1.50
N HIS A 308 -4.41 -17.36 1.98
CA HIS A 308 -4.42 -18.11 3.24
C HIS A 308 -3.67 -19.44 3.14
N GLU A 309 -3.78 -20.13 2.00
CA GLU A 309 -3.12 -21.42 1.74
C GLU A 309 -1.64 -21.28 1.38
N ASP A 310 -1.19 -20.06 1.02
CA ASP A 310 0.19 -19.78 0.64
C ASP A 310 1.18 -19.96 1.81
N LYS A 311 2.09 -20.92 1.62
CA LYS A 311 3.18 -21.27 2.56
C LYS A 311 4.53 -20.70 2.16
N SER A 312 4.62 -19.86 1.13
CA SER A 312 5.88 -19.34 0.58
C SER A 312 6.74 -18.66 1.65
N ILE A 313 6.12 -17.81 2.47
CA ILE A 313 6.80 -17.12 3.58
C ILE A 313 7.38 -18.12 4.59
N GLN A 314 6.59 -19.12 5.01
CA GLN A 314 7.01 -20.15 5.96
C GLN A 314 8.14 -21.02 5.39
N GLN A 315 8.11 -21.32 4.09
CA GLN A 315 9.17 -22.06 3.42
C GLN A 315 10.48 -21.25 3.37
N MET A 316 10.39 -19.94 3.10
CA MET A 316 11.55 -19.04 3.13
C MET A 316 12.12 -18.91 4.55
N GLU A 317 11.27 -18.82 5.58
CA GLU A 317 11.66 -18.83 7.00
C GLU A 317 12.43 -20.10 7.36
N CYS A 318 11.91 -21.28 6.99
CA CYS A 318 12.61 -22.55 7.21
C CYS A 318 13.97 -22.61 6.51
N CYS A 319 14.08 -22.06 5.30
CA CYS A 319 15.37 -21.96 4.62
C CYS A 319 16.33 -21.04 5.39
N LEU A 320 15.86 -19.88 5.82
CA LEU A 320 16.63 -18.90 6.56
C LEU A 320 17.16 -19.45 7.89
N GLU A 321 16.36 -20.20 8.64
CA GLU A 321 16.78 -20.89 9.86
C GLU A 321 17.96 -21.84 9.60
N LYS A 322 17.88 -22.65 8.54
CA LYS A 322 18.98 -23.55 8.14
C LYS A 322 20.23 -22.77 7.74
N MET A 323 20.09 -21.67 7.00
CA MET A 323 21.21 -20.80 6.64
C MET A 323 21.87 -20.17 7.88
N GLN A 324 21.08 -19.77 8.89
CA GLN A 324 21.59 -19.25 10.15
C GLN A 324 22.39 -20.30 10.93
N MET A 325 21.97 -21.57 10.90
CA MET A 325 22.71 -22.66 11.53
C MET A 325 24.08 -22.88 10.86
N ILE A 326 24.13 -22.87 9.52
CA ILE A 326 25.38 -22.95 8.76
C ILE A 326 26.29 -21.75 9.07
N HIS A 327 25.76 -20.54 9.08
CA HIS A 327 26.56 -19.35 9.43
C HIS A 327 27.12 -19.42 10.85
N LYS A 328 26.35 -19.95 11.83
CA LYS A 328 26.86 -20.20 13.19
C LYS A 328 28.03 -21.20 13.20
N GLN A 329 27.96 -22.26 12.39
CA GLN A 329 29.07 -23.21 12.24
C GLN A 329 30.30 -22.54 11.62
N PHE A 330 30.13 -21.73 10.56
CA PHE A 330 31.25 -21.02 9.93
C PHE A 330 31.89 -19.99 10.86
N LYS A 331 31.10 -19.35 11.73
CA LYS A 331 31.63 -18.46 12.76
C LYS A 331 32.54 -19.21 13.74
N LYS A 332 32.20 -20.47 14.09
CA LYS A 332 33.06 -21.35 14.92
C LYS A 332 34.30 -21.79 14.14
N ALA A 333 34.15 -22.23 12.89
CA ALA A 333 35.27 -22.61 12.03
C ALA A 333 36.30 -21.48 11.85
N ARG A 334 35.83 -20.23 11.74
CA ARG A 334 36.69 -19.03 11.64
C ARG A 334 37.57 -18.80 12.88
N THR A 335 37.16 -19.28 14.06
CA THR A 335 37.98 -19.18 15.28
C THR A 335 39.05 -20.26 15.38
N CYS A 336 38.98 -21.30 14.54
CA CYS A 336 39.99 -22.37 14.51
C CYS A 336 41.13 -21.99 13.57
N LEU A 337 42.38 -22.26 13.98
CA LEU A 337 43.57 -21.99 13.16
C LEU A 337 43.63 -22.90 11.91
N ARG A 338 43.12 -24.13 12.00
CA ARG A 338 42.97 -25.11 10.91
C ARG A 338 41.81 -26.05 11.20
N LEU A 339 41.10 -26.46 10.16
CA LEU A 339 40.10 -27.53 10.22
C LEU A 339 40.79 -28.89 10.02
N SER A 340 40.32 -29.92 10.73
CA SER A 340 40.70 -31.30 10.42
C SER A 340 40.10 -31.75 9.08
N TYR A 341 40.59 -32.86 8.52
CA TYR A 341 40.10 -33.37 7.23
C TYR A 341 38.57 -33.54 7.20
N ASN A 342 37.99 -34.18 8.22
CA ASN A 342 36.54 -34.41 8.29
C ASN A 342 35.76 -33.09 8.43
N GLU A 343 36.25 -32.16 9.24
CA GLU A 343 35.62 -30.84 9.41
C GLU A 343 35.69 -30.01 8.13
N GLU A 344 36.77 -30.11 7.37
CA GLU A 344 36.90 -29.43 6.08
C GLU A 344 35.89 -29.99 5.05
N GLN A 345 35.66 -31.31 5.04
CA GLN A 345 34.64 -31.91 4.16
C GLN A 345 33.22 -31.48 4.58
N ILE A 346 32.93 -31.44 5.88
CA ILE A 346 31.65 -30.95 6.40
C ILE A 346 31.46 -29.48 6.03
N HIS A 347 32.49 -28.64 6.20
CA HIS A 347 32.45 -27.22 5.84
C HIS A 347 32.20 -27.02 4.34
N LYS A 348 32.82 -27.83 3.47
CA LYS A 348 32.55 -27.84 2.02
C LYS A 348 31.10 -28.19 1.71
N LEU A 349 30.55 -29.21 2.37
CA LEU A 349 29.16 -29.61 2.19
C LEU A 349 28.19 -28.53 2.66
N ASP A 350 28.42 -27.95 3.84
CA ASP A 350 27.62 -26.86 4.39
C ASP A 350 27.65 -25.63 3.48
N LYS A 351 28.80 -25.32 2.87
CA LYS A 351 28.93 -24.25 1.88
C LYS A 351 28.08 -24.49 0.64
N LEU A 352 28.08 -25.71 0.12
CA LEU A 352 27.22 -26.10 -1.00
C LEU A 352 25.73 -26.01 -0.62
N ASN A 353 25.38 -26.51 0.57
CA ASN A 353 24.02 -26.45 1.09
C ASN A 353 23.53 -25.01 1.26
N LEU A 354 24.39 -24.11 1.75
CA LEU A 354 24.09 -22.69 1.86
C LEU A 354 23.76 -22.05 0.50
N GLY A 355 24.53 -22.38 -0.54
CA GLY A 355 24.25 -21.96 -1.91
C GLY A 355 22.93 -22.52 -2.46
N ASN A 356 22.60 -23.77 -2.13
CA ASN A 356 21.33 -24.40 -2.52
C ASN A 356 20.13 -23.73 -1.82
N LEU A 357 20.26 -23.44 -0.53
CA LEU A 357 19.24 -22.72 0.25
C LEU A 357 19.03 -21.30 -0.30
N ALA A 358 20.11 -20.58 -0.62
CA ALA A 358 20.01 -19.25 -1.24
C ALA A 358 19.23 -19.29 -2.57
N ARG A 359 19.55 -20.24 -3.46
CA ARG A 359 18.80 -20.43 -4.72
C ARG A 359 17.34 -20.77 -4.49
N ARG A 360 17.04 -21.61 -3.49
CA ARG A 360 15.67 -21.97 -3.13
C ARG A 360 14.87 -20.76 -2.62
N VAL A 361 15.45 -19.93 -1.75
CA VAL A 361 14.82 -18.70 -1.26
C VAL A 361 14.49 -17.75 -2.41
N LEU A 362 15.42 -17.56 -3.35
CA LEU A 362 15.20 -16.72 -4.53
C LEU A 362 14.12 -17.29 -5.46
N SER A 363 14.10 -18.61 -5.66
CA SER A 363 13.10 -19.29 -6.49
C SER A 363 11.69 -19.10 -5.93
N ILE A 364 11.49 -19.36 -4.63
CA ILE A 364 10.20 -19.14 -3.95
C ILE A 364 9.80 -17.67 -4.05
N PHE A 365 10.74 -16.75 -3.80
CA PHE A 365 10.45 -15.32 -3.87
C PHE A 365 9.99 -14.87 -5.27
N GLN A 366 10.69 -15.28 -6.33
CA GLN A 366 10.36 -14.87 -7.69
C GLN A 366 9.05 -15.53 -8.18
N ASN A 367 8.95 -16.84 -8.06
CA ASN A 367 7.87 -17.62 -8.67
C ASN A 367 6.56 -17.56 -7.85
N ASP A 368 6.65 -17.46 -6.53
CA ASP A 368 5.47 -17.51 -5.68
C ASP A 368 5.10 -16.10 -5.17
N CYS A 369 6.06 -15.36 -4.59
CA CYS A 369 5.74 -14.06 -3.99
C CYS A 369 5.57 -12.94 -5.02
N VAL A 370 6.54 -12.75 -5.91
CA VAL A 370 6.56 -11.64 -6.88
C VAL A 370 5.51 -11.84 -7.97
N GLN A 371 5.47 -13.03 -8.58
CA GLN A 371 4.50 -13.33 -9.63
C GLN A 371 3.06 -13.12 -9.15
N GLN A 372 2.67 -13.74 -8.03
CA GLN A 372 1.31 -13.60 -7.50
C GLN A 372 0.97 -12.15 -7.09
N TYR A 373 1.97 -11.38 -6.64
CA TYR A 373 1.77 -9.97 -6.33
C TYR A 373 1.54 -9.13 -7.60
N GLN A 374 2.31 -9.36 -8.66
CA GLN A 374 2.15 -8.67 -9.94
C GLN A 374 0.81 -8.99 -10.60
N GLU A 375 0.39 -10.25 -10.58
CA GLU A 375 -0.95 -10.66 -11.04
C GLU A 375 -2.06 -9.95 -10.27
N ALA A 376 -1.95 -9.90 -8.93
CA ALA A 376 -2.89 -9.19 -8.08
C ALA A 376 -2.92 -7.67 -8.36
N LEU A 377 -1.77 -7.04 -8.60
CA LEU A 377 -1.70 -5.63 -8.95
C LEU A 377 -2.31 -5.33 -10.32
N ALA A 378 -2.06 -6.16 -11.32
CA ALA A 378 -2.65 -6.00 -12.65
C ALA A 378 -4.18 -6.10 -12.59
N LEU A 379 -4.69 -7.10 -11.86
CA LEU A 379 -6.11 -7.29 -11.64
C LEU A 379 -6.73 -6.14 -10.83
N HIS A 380 -6.04 -5.68 -9.78
CA HIS A 380 -6.45 -4.51 -8.99
C HIS A 380 -6.55 -3.25 -9.84
N SER A 381 -5.54 -2.98 -10.67
CA SER A 381 -5.52 -1.84 -11.59
C SER A 381 -6.71 -1.86 -12.56
N SER A 382 -7.15 -3.04 -12.98
CA SER A 382 -8.32 -3.21 -13.84
C SER A 382 -9.64 -3.11 -13.07
N ARG A 383 -9.66 -3.39 -11.76
CA ARG A 383 -10.85 -3.28 -10.90
C ARG A 383 -11.09 -1.84 -10.43
N MET A 384 -10.02 -1.05 -10.30
CA MET A 384 -10.09 0.36 -9.90
C MET A 384 -10.47 1.30 -11.05
N ARG A 385 -10.26 0.88 -12.30
CA ARG A 385 -10.80 1.54 -13.50
C ARG A 385 -12.21 1.04 -13.76
#